data_AF-A0A7W1CNY1-F1
#
_entry.id   AF-A0A7W1CNY1-F1
#
_cell.length_a   1.000
_cell.length_b   1.000
_cell.length_c   1.000
_cell.angle_alpha   90.00
_cell.angle_beta   90.00
_cell.angle_gamma   90.00
#
_symmetry.space_group_name_H-M   'P 1'
#
loop_
_entity.id
_entity.type
_entity.pdbx_description
1 polymer ?
#
loop_
_entity_poly.entity_id
_entity_poly.type
_entity_poly.pdbx_seq_one_letter_code
_entity_poly.pdbx_strand_id
1 'polypeptide(L)'
;MTARHCGSIPNGPKPASGCARAFLLPTFDEAFLTYKTTNFPRHSGHPRGTAAHSFAEAGGGLVIVDRHDAGWWRHRQLSSGGDLVTVAVAGDVDASDWAAVAAAADRLAQFTGRPVRLELR
;
A
#
# COMPACT_ATOMS: atom_id res chain seq x y z
N MET A 1 -8.70 16.90 16.91
CA MET A 1 -7.71 16.52 15.88
C MET A 1 -6.48 15.98 16.58
N THR A 2 -6.37 14.67 16.74
CA THR A 2 -5.25 14.02 17.43
C THR A 2 -4.46 13.21 16.41
N ALA A 3 -3.27 13.68 16.06
CA ALA A 3 -2.34 12.97 15.20
C ALA A 3 -2.01 11.61 15.85
N ARG A 4 -2.32 10.50 15.17
CA ARG A 4 -1.99 9.16 15.67
C ARG A 4 -0.46 9.01 15.65
N HIS A 5 0.10 8.89 16.85
CA HIS A 5 1.53 8.72 17.07
C HIS A 5 2.01 7.42 16.42
N CYS A 6 2.90 7.51 15.45
CA CYS A 6 3.71 6.38 15.03
C CYS A 6 4.54 5.96 16.25
N GLY A 7 4.27 4.78 16.82
CA GLY A 7 4.85 4.35 18.09
C GLY A 7 6.38 4.44 18.07
N SER A 8 6.96 5.24 18.97
CA SER A 8 8.40 5.36 19.13
C SER A 8 8.93 4.22 20.00
N ILE A 9 9.96 3.52 19.52
CA ILE A 9 10.76 2.63 20.37
C ILE A 9 11.61 3.51 21.31
N PRO A 10 11.61 3.29 22.65
CA PRO A 10 12.46 4.05 23.56
C PRO A 10 13.94 3.87 23.16
N ASN A 11 14.66 4.99 22.99
CA ASN A 11 16.07 5.06 22.55
C ASN A 11 16.37 4.52 21.14
N GLY A 12 15.36 4.16 20.35
CA GLY A 12 15.54 3.92 18.91
C GLY A 12 15.69 5.23 18.13
N PRO A 13 16.23 5.20 16.91
CA PRO A 13 16.17 6.37 16.03
C PRO A 13 14.72 6.84 15.95
N LYS A 14 14.48 8.14 16.23
CA LYS A 14 13.15 8.72 16.07
C LYS A 14 12.70 8.44 14.64
N PRO A 15 11.48 7.92 14.41
CA PRO A 15 10.94 7.87 13.07
C PRO A 15 11.02 9.29 12.50
N ALA A 16 11.55 9.44 11.29
CA ALA A 16 11.55 10.73 10.63
C ALA A 16 10.13 11.30 10.69
N SER A 17 9.99 12.55 11.14
CA SER A 17 8.72 13.27 11.11
C SER A 17 8.20 13.21 9.67
N GLY A 18 7.11 12.48 9.42
CA GLY A 18 6.60 12.25 8.05
C GLY A 18 6.60 10.80 7.55
N CYS A 19 6.56 9.79 8.44
CA CYS A 19 6.37 8.41 8.02
C CYS A 19 5.09 8.28 7.16
N ALA A 20 5.22 7.73 5.95
CA ALA A 20 4.10 7.59 5.03
C ALA A 20 3.01 6.71 5.67
N ARG A 21 1.76 7.17 5.62
CA ARG A 21 0.62 6.41 6.15
C ARG A 21 0.24 5.21 5.29
N ALA A 22 0.49 5.28 3.99
CA ALA A 22 0.15 4.21 3.06
C ALA A 22 1.31 3.80 2.16
N PHE A 23 1.32 2.52 1.76
CA PHE A 23 2.34 1.94 0.89
C PHE A 23 1.68 1.02 -0.14
N LEU A 24 2.19 1.06 -1.37
CA LEU A 24 1.91 0.09 -2.43
C LEU A 24 3.10 -0.87 -2.48
N LEU A 25 3.04 -1.96 -1.71
CA LEU A 25 4.14 -2.93 -1.63
C LEU A 25 4.02 -3.90 -2.80
N PRO A 26 5.03 -4.02 -3.70
CA PRO A 26 4.99 -4.98 -4.80
C PRO A 26 5.09 -6.43 -4.27
N THR A 27 4.58 -7.40 -5.04
CA THR A 27 4.66 -8.84 -4.69
C THR A 27 6.08 -9.33 -4.39
N PHE A 28 7.12 -8.69 -4.94
CA PHE A 28 8.52 -9.04 -4.71
C PHE A 28 9.23 -8.14 -3.68
N ASP A 29 8.47 -7.43 -2.85
CA ASP A 29 9.01 -6.68 -1.71
C ASP A 29 9.53 -7.64 -0.62
N GLU A 30 10.60 -7.26 0.09
CA GLU A 30 11.18 -8.09 1.16
C GLU A 30 10.18 -8.38 2.28
N ALA A 31 9.24 -7.47 2.56
CA ALA A 31 8.15 -7.70 3.51
C ALA A 31 7.29 -8.92 3.14
N PHE A 32 7.34 -9.34 1.88
CA PHE A 32 6.61 -10.45 1.29
C PHE A 32 7.48 -11.70 1.10
N LEU A 33 8.76 -11.53 0.80
CA LEU A 33 9.68 -12.64 0.49
C LEU A 33 10.29 -13.28 1.74
N THR A 34 10.44 -12.54 2.83
CA THR A 34 11.10 -13.05 4.04
C THR A 34 10.17 -13.89 4.93
N TYR A 35 8.86 -13.64 4.89
CA TYR A 35 7.90 -14.25 5.81
C TYR A 35 6.77 -14.99 5.09
N LYS A 36 6.39 -16.17 5.60
CA LYS A 36 5.26 -16.97 5.09
C LYS A 36 3.92 -16.23 5.19
N THR A 37 3.81 -15.32 6.16
CA THR A 37 2.67 -14.42 6.38
C THR A 37 3.22 -13.03 6.65
N THR A 38 2.59 -11.99 6.09
CA THR A 38 3.00 -10.61 6.33
C THR A 38 2.75 -10.23 7.79
N ASN A 39 3.59 -9.35 8.36
CA ASN A 39 3.44 -8.87 9.74
C ASN A 39 2.42 -7.72 9.87
N PHE A 40 1.66 -7.43 8.82
CA PHE A 40 0.61 -6.42 8.82
C PHE A 40 -0.72 -7.07 9.17
N PRO A 41 -1.38 -6.68 10.27
CA PRO A 41 -2.72 -7.18 10.57
C PRO A 41 -3.66 -6.90 9.41
N ARG A 42 -4.40 -7.92 9.00
CA ARG A 42 -5.37 -7.77 7.93
C ARG A 42 -6.56 -6.96 8.38
N HIS A 43 -6.97 -5.99 7.55
CA HIS A 43 -8.16 -5.19 7.78
C HIS A 43 -9.42 -6.05 7.72
N SER A 44 -10.41 -5.79 8.59
CA SER A 44 -11.65 -6.57 8.66
C SER A 44 -12.47 -6.47 7.37
N GLY A 45 -12.50 -5.29 6.76
CA GLY A 45 -13.15 -5.04 5.47
C GLY A 45 -12.33 -5.39 4.22
N HIS A 46 -11.21 -6.10 4.35
CA HIS A 46 -10.28 -6.35 3.23
C HIS A 46 -10.99 -6.99 2.01
N PRO A 47 -10.80 -6.50 0.77
CA PRO A 47 -11.54 -6.96 -0.41
C PRO A 47 -11.39 -8.45 -0.75
N ARG A 48 -10.32 -9.10 -0.27
CA ARG A 48 -10.08 -10.55 -0.43
C ARG A 48 -10.50 -11.37 0.79
N GLY A 49 -11.16 -10.75 1.77
CA GLY A 49 -11.48 -11.39 3.05
C GLY A 49 -10.23 -12.02 3.68
N THR A 50 -10.34 -13.25 4.16
CA THR A 50 -9.25 -13.99 4.79
C THR A 50 -8.36 -14.78 3.81
N ALA A 51 -8.60 -14.67 2.50
CA ALA A 51 -7.87 -15.46 1.50
C ALA A 51 -6.35 -15.17 1.56
N ALA A 52 -5.53 -16.22 1.54
CA ALA A 52 -4.08 -16.06 1.54
C ALA A 52 -3.60 -15.21 0.36
N HIS A 53 -2.49 -14.52 0.55
CA HIS A 53 -1.87 -13.81 -0.56
C HIS A 53 -1.38 -14.79 -1.64
N SER A 54 -1.56 -14.43 -2.91
CA SER A 54 -1.04 -15.19 -4.04
C SER A 54 0.12 -14.44 -4.68
N PHE A 55 1.28 -15.11 -4.77
CA PHE A 55 2.49 -14.59 -5.42
C PHE A 55 2.44 -14.72 -6.95
N ALA A 56 1.39 -15.37 -7.49
CA ALA A 56 1.25 -15.60 -8.93
C ALA A 56 0.77 -14.37 -9.71
N GLU A 57 0.39 -13.28 -9.03
CA GLU A 57 -0.03 -12.03 -9.65
C GLU A 57 1.18 -11.11 -9.86
N ALA A 58 1.93 -11.36 -10.93
CA ALA A 58 2.95 -10.42 -11.40
C ALA A 58 2.33 -9.04 -11.69
N GLY A 59 3.01 -7.97 -11.26
CA GLY A 59 2.53 -6.60 -11.43
C GLY A 59 1.53 -6.13 -10.36
N GLY A 60 1.29 -6.90 -9.30
CA GLY A 60 0.46 -6.51 -8.16
C GLY A 60 1.15 -6.55 -6.81
N GLY A 61 0.38 -6.33 -5.75
CA GLY A 61 0.85 -6.43 -4.37
C GLY A 61 -0.13 -5.88 -3.35
N LEU A 62 0.35 -5.51 -2.16
CA LEU A 62 -0.49 -5.06 -1.03
C LEU A 62 -0.63 -3.56 -0.96
N VAL A 63 -1.80 -3.14 -0.46
CA VAL A 63 -2.00 -1.78 0.02
C VAL A 63 -1.96 -1.80 1.53
N ILE A 64 -0.93 -1.17 2.09
CA ILE A 64 -0.82 -0.96 3.54
C ILE A 64 -1.37 0.41 3.86
N VAL A 65 -2.24 0.53 4.87
CA VAL A 65 -2.71 1.81 5.44
C VAL A 65 -2.61 1.73 6.96
N ASP A 66 -1.94 2.68 7.60
CA ASP A 66 -1.73 2.72 9.05
C ASP A 66 -1.29 1.35 9.63
N ARG A 67 -0.36 0.68 8.93
CA ARG A 67 0.20 -0.64 9.25
C ARG A 67 -0.80 -1.81 9.19
N HIS A 68 -1.92 -1.66 8.50
CA HIS A 68 -2.83 -2.76 8.21
C HIS A 68 -2.76 -3.14 6.74
N ASP A 69 -2.83 -4.45 6.46
CA ASP A 69 -3.10 -4.95 5.11
C ASP A 69 -4.54 -4.60 4.76
N ALA A 70 -4.71 -3.48 4.05
CA ALA A 70 -5.98 -2.83 3.77
C ALA A 70 -6.52 -3.22 2.40
N GLY A 71 -5.71 -3.78 1.51
CA GLY A 71 -6.14 -4.09 0.17
C GLY A 71 -5.07 -4.66 -0.74
N TRP A 72 -5.39 -4.66 -2.02
CA TRP A 72 -4.49 -5.06 -3.08
C TRP A 72 -4.40 -3.99 -4.16
N TRP A 73 -3.28 -3.97 -4.85
CA TRP A 73 -3.10 -3.14 -6.03
C TRP A 73 -2.51 -3.96 -7.17
N ARG A 74 -2.67 -3.44 -8.39
CA ARG A 74 -1.99 -3.93 -9.58
C ARG A 74 -1.67 -2.77 -10.49
N HIS A 75 -0.59 -2.88 -11.26
CA HIS A 75 -0.33 -1.99 -12.36
C HIS A 75 -0.35 -2.72 -13.69
N ARG A 76 -0.61 -1.96 -14.75
CA ARG A 76 -0.25 -2.33 -16.12
C ARG A 76 0.29 -1.11 -16.82
N GLN A 77 1.29 -1.32 -17.66
CA GLN A 77 1.80 -0.27 -18.51
C GLN A 77 0.77 0.08 -19.60
N LEU A 78 0.57 1.37 -19.82
CA LEU A 78 -0.28 1.94 -20.86
C LEU A 78 0.53 2.16 -22.13
N SER A 79 -0.12 2.03 -23.28
CA SER A 79 0.48 2.34 -24.59
C SER A 79 0.93 3.81 -24.70
N SER A 80 0.35 4.70 -23.90
CA SER A 80 0.72 6.12 -23.80
C SER A 80 1.99 6.39 -22.99
N GLY A 81 2.66 5.37 -22.45
CA GLY A 81 3.95 5.51 -21.75
C GLY A 81 3.90 5.71 -20.23
N GLY A 82 2.74 5.52 -19.59
CA GLY A 82 2.58 5.55 -18.13
C GLY A 82 2.06 4.22 -17.58
N ASP A 83 1.72 4.18 -16.30
CA ASP A 83 1.13 3.03 -15.62
C ASP A 83 -0.29 3.33 -15.15
N LEU A 84 -1.22 2.39 -15.40
CA LEU A 84 -2.51 2.39 -14.71
C LEU A 84 -2.39 1.52 -13.47
N VAL A 85 -2.54 2.14 -12.30
CA VAL A 85 -2.56 1.49 -11.00
C VAL A 85 -4.01 1.31 -10.57
N THR A 86 -4.52 0.08 -10.57
CA THR A 86 -5.82 -0.25 -9.99
C THR A 86 -5.63 -0.63 -8.52
N VAL A 87 -6.42 -0.04 -7.63
CA VAL A 87 -6.43 -0.32 -6.19
C VAL A 87 -7.82 -0.74 -5.73
N ALA A 88 -7.88 -1.75 -4.88
CA ALA A 88 -9.05 -2.04 -4.06
C ALA A 88 -8.62 -2.11 -2.59
N VAL A 89 -9.31 -1.36 -1.73
CA VAL A 89 -9.07 -1.31 -0.27
C VAL A 89 -10.36 -1.58 0.49
N ALA A 90 -10.26 -1.76 1.81
CA ALA A 90 -11.38 -2.10 2.67
C ALA A 90 -12.54 -1.10 2.56
N GLY A 91 -13.78 -1.59 2.62
CA GLY A 91 -14.97 -0.79 2.32
C GLY A 91 -15.25 0.40 3.24
N ASP A 92 -14.54 0.51 4.37
CA ASP A 92 -14.64 1.56 5.37
C ASP A 92 -13.47 2.54 5.36
N VAL A 93 -12.59 2.52 4.35
CA VAL A 93 -11.56 3.56 4.20
C VAL A 93 -12.19 4.94 3.96
N ASP A 94 -11.70 5.93 4.69
CA ASP A 94 -12.18 7.31 4.60
C ASP A 94 -11.41 8.14 3.56
N ALA A 95 -11.82 9.40 3.38
CA ALA A 95 -11.17 10.32 2.45
C ALA A 95 -9.68 10.59 2.80
N SER A 96 -9.30 10.50 4.08
CA SER A 96 -7.93 10.69 4.53
C SER A 96 -7.06 9.47 4.18
N ASP A 97 -7.59 8.27 4.31
CA ASP A 97 -6.92 7.03 3.90
C ASP A 97 -6.73 7.02 2.38
N TRP A 98 -7.74 7.44 1.62
CA TRP A 98 -7.62 7.61 0.18
C TRP A 98 -6.56 8.62 -0.23
N ALA A 99 -6.49 9.76 0.44
CA ALA A 99 -5.43 10.74 0.20
C ALA A 99 -4.03 10.14 0.47
N ALA A 100 -3.91 9.28 1.48
CA ALA A 100 -2.65 8.58 1.75
C ALA A 100 -2.30 7.56 0.65
N VAL A 101 -3.28 6.81 0.14
CA VAL A 101 -3.11 5.86 -0.99
C VAL A 101 -2.72 6.60 -2.27
N ALA A 102 -3.37 7.74 -2.57
CA ALA A 102 -3.00 8.59 -3.70
C ALA A 102 -1.55 9.07 -3.59
N ALA A 103 -1.14 9.54 -2.41
CA ALA A 103 0.25 9.92 -2.17
C ALA A 103 1.23 8.74 -2.33
N ALA A 104 0.79 7.50 -2.07
CA ALA A 104 1.60 6.30 -2.32
C ALA A 104 1.74 6.01 -3.83
N ALA A 105 0.70 6.23 -4.63
CA ALA A 105 0.77 6.16 -6.08
C ALA A 105 1.69 7.24 -6.67
N ASP A 106 1.69 8.46 -6.11
CA ASP A 106 2.62 9.52 -6.51
C ASP A 106 4.08 9.14 -6.23
N ARG A 107 4.34 8.54 -5.07
CA ARG A 107 5.69 8.00 -4.76
C ARG A 107 6.09 6.90 -5.73
N LEU A 108 5.16 6.03 -6.13
CA LEU A 108 5.43 5.01 -7.15
C LEU A 108 5.78 5.66 -8.49
N ALA A 109 5.06 6.69 -8.93
CA ALA A 109 5.36 7.43 -10.16
C ALA A 109 6.77 8.05 -10.14
N GLN A 110 7.14 8.66 -9.00
CA GLN A 110 8.48 9.22 -8.81
C GLN A 110 9.56 8.15 -8.85
N PHE A 111 9.31 7.00 -8.21
CA PHE A 111 10.24 5.88 -8.19
C PHE A 111 10.45 5.26 -9.58
N THR A 112 9.39 5.06 -10.35
CA THR A 112 9.47 4.45 -11.68
C THR A 112 9.87 5.43 -12.78
N GLY A 113 9.79 6.74 -12.52
CA GLY A 113 9.98 7.78 -13.52
C GLY A 113 8.87 7.80 -14.59
N ARG A 114 7.71 7.18 -14.30
CA ARG A 114 6.57 7.07 -15.23
C ARG A 114 5.33 7.73 -14.63
N PRO A 115 4.50 8.42 -15.45
CA PRO A 115 3.21 8.90 -15.00
C PRO A 115 2.33 7.74 -14.50
N VAL A 116 1.73 7.90 -13.32
CA VAL A 116 0.77 6.94 -12.77
C VAL A 116 -0.63 7.52 -12.84
N ARG A 117 -1.57 6.74 -13.36
CA ARG A 117 -3.00 6.97 -13.22
C ARG A 117 -3.55 6.00 -12.18
N LEU A 118 -4.21 6.53 -11.15
CA LEU A 118 -4.88 5.72 -10.14
C LEU A 118 -6.33 5.42 -10.55
N GLU A 119 -6.76 4.17 -10.38
CA GLU A 119 -8.13 3.69 -10.58
C GLU A 119 -8.58 2.90 -9.35
N LEU A 120 -9.82 3.13 -8.93
CA LEU A 120 -10.42 2.47 -7.77
C LEU A 120 -11.33 1.33 -8.23
N ARG A 121 -11.37 0.25 -7.44
CA ARG A 121 -12.19 -0.93 -7.73
C ARG A 121 -12.99 -1.40 -6.53
#